data_AF-A0A929F2M6-F1
#
_entry.id   AF-A0A929F2M6-F1
#
_cell.length_a   1.000
_cell.length_b   1.000
_cell.length_c   1.000
_cell.angle_alpha   90.00
_cell.angle_beta   90.00
_cell.angle_gamma   90.00
#
_symmetry.space_group_name_H-M   'P 1'
#
loop_
_entity.id
_entity.type
_entity.pdbx_description
1 polymer ?
#
loop_
_entity_poly.entity_id
_entity_poly.type
_entity_poly.pdbx_seq_one_letter_code
_entity_poly.pdbx_strand_id
1 'polypeptide(L)'
;MSAMVFRWYSLASALGMAVGETWFVVTTDKYAPLWLDDYFAATFMLISVALWRRTYGPALVLASWTFVLGNLYAMLFTRLEPVNPPDRPWMLLSVLVIWALISSIAAVLIMIKRSRNQAIKNPTPTPM
;
A
#
# COMPACT_ATOMS: atom_id res chain seq x y z
N MET A 1 -7.81 -5.35 13.52
CA MET A 1 -7.03 -4.08 13.56
C MET A 1 -7.97 -2.89 13.60
N SER A 2 -7.69 -1.86 14.42
CA SER A 2 -8.50 -0.64 14.46
C SER A 2 -8.09 0.33 13.34
N ALA A 3 -8.99 1.23 12.93
CA ALA A 3 -8.71 2.21 11.87
C ALA A 3 -7.52 3.15 12.22
N MET A 4 -7.33 3.45 13.50
CA MET A 4 -6.21 4.26 13.97
C MET A 4 -4.88 3.49 13.86
N VAL A 5 -4.87 2.22 14.27
CA VAL A 5 -3.70 1.35 14.14
C VAL A 5 -3.32 1.19 12.67
N PHE A 6 -4.30 0.94 11.79
CA PHE A 6 -4.04 0.80 10.36
C PHE A 6 -3.48 2.06 9.70
N ARG A 7 -3.92 3.23 10.15
CA ARG A 7 -3.39 4.52 9.66
C ARG A 7 -1.92 4.68 10.04
N TRP A 8 -1.56 4.45 11.29
CA TRP A 8 -0.16 4.53 11.74
C TRP A 8 0.72 3.49 11.09
N TYR A 9 0.18 2.29 10.89
CA TYR A 9 0.83 1.24 10.15
C TYR A 9 1.11 1.65 8.70
N SER A 10 0.13 2.21 7.99
CA SER A 10 0.30 2.68 6.61
C SER A 10 1.30 3.84 6.53
N LEU A 11 1.34 4.72 7.53
CA LEU A 11 2.35 5.77 7.64
C LEU A 11 3.76 5.18 7.77
N ALA A 12 3.94 4.23 8.68
CA ALA A 12 5.21 3.57 8.91
C ALA A 12 5.68 2.81 7.66
N SER A 13 4.77 2.14 6.94
CA SER A 13 5.09 1.47 5.67
C SER A 13 5.52 2.46 4.59
N ALA A 14 4.84 3.60 4.44
CA ALA A 14 5.23 4.61 3.46
C ALA A 14 6.61 5.20 3.73
N LEU A 15 6.92 5.49 5.01
CA LEU A 15 8.24 5.95 5.42
C LEU A 15 9.31 4.87 5.21
N GLY A 16 9.01 3.62 5.58
CA GLY A 16 9.89 2.49 5.36
C GLY A 16 10.21 2.26 3.88
N MET A 17 9.22 2.39 2.99
CA MET A 17 9.42 2.32 1.55
C MET A 17 10.31 3.45 1.05
N ALA A 18 10.05 4.70 1.45
CA ALA A 18 10.87 5.83 1.02
C ALA A 18 12.33 5.70 1.49
N VAL A 19 12.55 5.28 2.73
CA VAL A 19 13.89 5.05 3.28
C VAL A 19 14.57 3.85 2.59
N GLY A 20 13.86 2.75 2.41
CA GLY A 20 14.37 1.55 1.75
C GLY A 20 14.77 1.84 0.30
N GLU A 21 13.95 2.59 -0.43
CA GLU A 21 14.26 3.00 -1.80
C GLU A 21 15.44 3.97 -1.83
N THR A 22 15.49 4.96 -0.93
CA THR A 22 16.63 5.89 -0.84
C THR A 22 17.93 5.14 -0.56
N TRP A 23 17.90 4.17 0.35
CA TRP A 23 19.06 3.32 0.62
C TRP A 23 19.49 2.54 -0.62
N PHE A 24 18.53 1.95 -1.34
CA PHE A 24 18.83 1.17 -2.55
C PHE A 24 19.37 2.05 -3.68
N VAL A 25 18.80 3.23 -3.93
CA VAL A 25 19.27 4.20 -4.93
C VAL A 25 20.67 4.72 -4.60
N VAL A 26 21.01 4.92 -3.32
CA VAL A 26 22.35 5.38 -2.93
C VAL A 26 23.39 4.26 -2.99
N THR A 27 22.98 3.01 -2.79
CA THR A 27 23.90 1.85 -2.79
C THR A 27 24.00 1.14 -4.13
N THR A 28 23.12 1.44 -5.08
CA THR A 28 23.09 0.80 -6.41
C THR A 28 22.82 1.83 -7.50
N ASP A 29 23.43 1.64 -8.67
CA ASP A 29 23.10 2.43 -9.88
C ASP A 29 21.75 1.99 -10.48
N LYS A 30 20.67 2.11 -9.71
CA LYS A 30 19.31 1.76 -10.15
C LYS A 30 18.87 2.75 -11.25
N TYR A 31 18.57 2.25 -12.44
CA TYR A 31 18.15 3.05 -13.59
C TYR A 31 16.79 3.74 -13.36
N ALA A 32 16.67 5.01 -13.75
CA ALA A 32 15.35 5.66 -13.94
C ALA A 32 14.68 4.97 -15.16
N PRO A 33 13.41 4.52 -15.11
CA PRO A 33 12.27 4.99 -14.30
C PRO A 33 11.91 4.17 -13.05
N LEU A 34 12.68 3.13 -12.70
CA LEU A 34 12.29 2.08 -11.74
C LEU A 34 12.41 2.48 -10.25
N TRP A 35 13.00 3.63 -9.94
CA TRP A 35 13.03 4.19 -8.59
C TRP A 35 11.94 5.26 -8.39
N LEU A 36 11.46 5.84 -9.50
CA LEU A 36 10.53 6.96 -9.47
C LEU A 36 9.11 6.48 -9.08
N ASP A 37 8.70 5.32 -9.57
CA ASP A 37 7.44 4.67 -9.22
C ASP A 37 7.37 4.30 -7.73
N ASP A 38 8.47 3.86 -7.12
CA ASP A 38 8.55 3.58 -5.68
C ASP A 38 8.36 4.84 -4.82
N TYR A 39 8.96 5.98 -5.22
CA TYR A 39 8.70 7.27 -4.56
C TYR A 39 7.27 7.77 -4.80
N PHE A 40 6.70 7.54 -5.98
CA PHE A 40 5.29 7.84 -6.24
C PHE A 40 4.38 7.02 -5.34
N ALA A 41 4.65 5.72 -5.18
CA ALA A 41 3.90 4.85 -4.28
C ALA A 41 3.95 5.36 -2.83
N ALA A 42 5.16 5.67 -2.33
CA ALA A 42 5.35 6.20 -0.98
C ALA A 42 4.64 7.55 -0.79
N THR A 43 4.81 8.48 -1.72
CA THR A 43 4.19 9.81 -1.68
C THR A 43 2.68 9.73 -1.73
N PHE A 44 2.13 8.91 -2.62
CA PHE A 44 0.70 8.70 -2.73
C PHE A 44 0.13 8.12 -1.43
N MET A 45 0.82 7.15 -0.83
CA MET A 45 0.39 6.57 0.44
C MET A 45 0.45 7.56 1.61
N LEU A 46 1.46 8.44 1.66
CA LEU A 46 1.53 9.54 2.63
C LEU A 46 0.34 10.50 2.50
N ILE A 47 0.01 10.91 1.26
CA ILE A 47 -1.14 11.77 0.98
C ILE A 47 -2.44 11.08 1.41
N SER A 48 -2.63 9.81 1.06
CA SER A 48 -3.79 9.01 1.44
C SER A 48 -3.97 8.93 2.96
N VAL A 49 -2.87 8.76 3.71
CA VAL A 49 -2.86 8.73 5.17
C VAL A 49 -3.16 10.10 5.80
N ALA A 50 -2.67 11.18 5.19
CA ALA A 50 -2.99 12.55 5.61
C ALA A 50 -4.49 12.85 5.44
N LEU A 51 -5.09 12.34 4.36
CA LEU A 51 -6.50 12.51 4.03
C LEU A 51 -7.42 11.47 4.69
N TRP A 52 -6.91 10.56 5.53
CA TRP A 52 -7.66 9.45 6.14
C TRP A 52 -8.99 9.86 6.82
N ARG A 53 -9.02 11.05 7.45
CA ARG A 53 -10.21 11.57 8.14
C ARG A 53 -11.33 11.96 7.17
N ARG A 54 -11.02 12.30 5.92
CA ARG A 54 -12.00 12.62 4.87
C ARG A 54 -12.77 11.37 4.46
N THR A 55 -13.93 11.56 3.83
CA THR A 55 -14.81 10.47 3.38
C THR A 55 -14.10 9.54 2.40
N TYR A 56 -13.29 10.09 1.49
CA TYR A 56 -12.52 9.35 0.49
C TYR A 56 -11.17 8.81 1.00
N GLY A 57 -10.72 9.20 2.20
CA GLY A 57 -9.41 8.82 2.73
C GLY A 57 -9.14 7.31 2.77
N PRO A 58 -10.06 6.45 3.26
CA PRO A 58 -9.87 5.01 3.24
C PRO A 58 -9.78 4.40 1.83
N ALA A 59 -10.53 4.96 0.88
CA ALA A 59 -10.48 4.53 -0.51
C ALA A 59 -9.13 4.89 -1.16
N LEU A 60 -8.59 6.08 -0.85
CA LEU A 60 -7.25 6.48 -1.28
C LEU A 60 -6.16 5.57 -0.69
N VAL A 61 -6.26 5.21 0.60
CA VAL A 61 -5.29 4.28 1.21
C VAL A 61 -5.36 2.90 0.58
N LEU A 62 -6.57 2.39 0.28
CA LEU A 62 -6.74 1.15 -0.46
C LEU A 62 -6.07 1.24 -1.83
N ALA A 63 -6.31 2.33 -2.58
CA ALA A 63 -5.71 2.57 -3.88
C ALA A 63 -4.17 2.53 -3.82
N SER A 64 -3.56 3.19 -2.82
CA SER A 64 -2.12 3.15 -2.62
C SER A 64 -1.61 1.74 -2.30
N TRP A 65 -2.30 0.97 -1.46
CA TRP A 65 -1.90 -0.41 -1.17
C TRP A 65 -2.00 -1.33 -2.39
N THR A 66 -3.02 -1.16 -3.23
CA THR A 66 -3.11 -1.89 -4.51
C THR A 66 -2.01 -1.51 -5.50
N PHE A 67 -1.61 -0.24 -5.54
CA PHE A 67 -0.49 0.22 -6.36
C PHE A 67 0.83 -0.43 -5.90
N VAL A 68 1.10 -0.39 -4.59
CA VAL A 68 2.25 -1.05 -3.96
C VAL A 68 2.25 -2.56 -4.23
N LEU A 69 1.10 -3.22 -4.11
CA LEU A 69 0.96 -4.64 -4.39
C LEU A 69 1.31 -4.97 -5.86
N GLY A 70 0.85 -4.14 -6.80
CA GLY A 70 1.18 -4.28 -8.22
C GLY A 70 2.68 -4.17 -8.48
N ASN A 71 3.34 -3.16 -7.90
CA ASN A 71 4.79 -2.98 -8.04
C ASN A 71 5.57 -4.17 -7.45
N LEU A 72 5.22 -4.60 -6.24
CA LEU A 72 5.87 -5.75 -5.60
C LEU A 72 5.65 -7.05 -6.38
N TYR A 73 4.47 -7.23 -6.95
CA TYR A 73 4.15 -8.38 -7.80
C TYR A 73 5.02 -8.40 -9.07
N ALA A 74 5.16 -7.26 -9.75
CA ALA A 74 6.03 -7.15 -10.92
C ALA A 74 7.51 -7.44 -10.57
N MET A 75 7.99 -6.89 -9.45
CA MET A 75 9.35 -7.17 -8.95
C MET A 75 9.56 -8.63 -8.56
N LEU A 76 8.54 -9.29 -8.00
CA LEU A 76 8.60 -10.71 -7.67
C LEU A 76 8.68 -11.56 -8.95
N PHE A 77 7.82 -11.30 -9.93
CA PHE A 77 7.78 -12.05 -11.19
C PHE A 77 9.10 -11.94 -11.97
N THR A 78 9.64 -10.73 -12.12
CA THR A 78 10.93 -10.53 -12.79
C THR A 78 12.08 -11.26 -12.09
N ARG A 79 12.02 -11.49 -10.78
CA ARG A 79 13.06 -12.22 -10.05
C ARG A 79 12.84 -13.73 -9.96
N LEU A 80 11.63 -14.20 -10.24
CA LEU A 80 11.31 -15.62 -10.38
C LEU A 80 11.62 -16.15 -11.79
N GLU A 81 11.89 -15.26 -12.76
CA GLU A 81 12.30 -15.68 -14.10
C GLU A 81 13.63 -16.47 -14.04
N PRO A 82 13.68 -17.67 -14.67
CA PRO A 82 14.81 -18.60 -14.57
C PRO A 82 16.09 -18.10 -15.23
N VAL A 83 16.02 -16.99 -15.97
CA VAL A 83 17.15 -16.34 -16.66
C VAL A 83 17.96 -15.45 -15.69
N ASN A 84 17.39 -15.07 -14.55
CA ASN A 84 18.06 -14.22 -13.57
C ASN A 84 18.87 -15.05 -12.55
N PRO A 85 20.04 -14.55 -12.10
CA PRO A 85 20.89 -15.28 -11.16
C PRO A 85 20.15 -15.56 -9.83
N PRO A 86 20.38 -16.74 -9.21
CA PRO A 86 19.66 -17.23 -8.03
C PRO A 86 19.83 -16.38 -6.76
N ASP A 87 20.77 -15.42 -6.75
CA ASP A 87 21.18 -14.67 -5.57
C ASP A 87 20.25 -13.50 -5.20
N ARG A 88 19.09 -13.38 -5.87
CA ARG A 88 18.14 -12.29 -5.59
C ARG A 88 17.13 -12.70 -4.52
N PRO A 89 16.83 -11.85 -3.52
CA PRO A 89 15.98 -12.17 -2.37
C PRO A 89 14.48 -12.27 -2.72
N TRP A 90 14.10 -13.28 -3.49
CA TRP A 90 12.72 -13.56 -3.87
C TRP A 90 11.84 -13.87 -2.65
N MET A 91 12.39 -14.51 -1.60
CA MET A 91 11.67 -14.78 -0.36
C MET A 91 11.20 -13.49 0.33
N LEU A 92 12.06 -12.47 0.40
CA LEU A 92 11.71 -11.19 1.01
C LEU A 92 10.59 -10.51 0.21
N LEU A 93 10.68 -10.53 -1.12
CA LEU A 93 9.64 -10.01 -2.00
C LEU A 93 8.31 -10.74 -1.84
N SER A 94 8.32 -12.08 -1.74
CA SER A 94 7.11 -12.86 -1.47
C SER A 94 6.45 -12.46 -0.15
N VAL A 95 7.24 -12.24 0.91
CA VAL A 95 6.73 -11.74 2.19
C VAL A 95 6.10 -10.34 2.03
N LEU A 96 6.75 -9.44 1.31
CA LEU A 96 6.24 -8.09 1.05
C LEU A 96 4.95 -8.11 0.22
N VAL A 97 4.81 -9.01 -0.76
CA VAL A 97 3.58 -9.20 -1.53
C VAL A 97 2.44 -9.67 -0.62
N ILE A 98 2.66 -10.70 0.19
CA ILE A 98 1.67 -11.19 1.15
C ILE A 98 1.26 -10.08 2.12
N TRP A 99 2.23 -9.31 2.59
CA TRP A 99 2.02 -8.17 3.48
C TRP A 99 1.15 -7.07 2.84
N ALA A 100 1.43 -6.70 1.60
CA ALA A 100 0.63 -5.74 0.84
C ALA A 100 -0.79 -6.25 0.56
N LEU A 101 -0.94 -7.56 0.34
CA LEU A 101 -2.24 -8.22 0.15
C LEU A 101 -3.09 -8.15 1.44
N ILE A 102 -2.53 -8.53 2.59
CA ILE A 102 -3.20 -8.45 3.90
C ILE A 102 -3.61 -7.00 4.19
N SER A 103 -2.75 -6.04 3.86
CA SER A 103 -3.00 -4.62 4.07
C SER A 103 -4.15 -4.11 3.18
N SER A 104 -4.21 -4.55 1.93
CA SER A 104 -5.30 -4.24 1.00
C SER A 104 -6.63 -4.80 1.50
N ILE A 105 -6.65 -6.06 1.96
CA ILE A 105 -7.85 -6.68 2.55
C ILE A 105 -8.27 -5.91 3.81
N ALA A 106 -7.34 -5.55 4.69
CA ALA A 106 -7.63 -4.77 5.87
C ALA A 106 -8.25 -3.39 5.54
N ALA A 107 -7.74 -2.72 4.50
CA ALA A 107 -8.31 -1.45 4.02
C ALA A 107 -9.76 -1.62 3.54
N VAL A 108 -10.06 -2.67 2.77
CA VAL A 108 -11.44 -3.00 2.33
C VAL A 108 -12.36 -3.22 3.53
N LEU A 109 -11.94 -4.05 4.50
CA LEU A 109 -12.74 -4.35 5.69
C LEU A 109 -13.02 -3.10 6.54
N ILE A 110 -12.03 -2.21 6.67
CA ILE A 110 -12.20 -0.92 7.36
C ILE A 110 -13.18 -0.03 6.60
N MET A 111 -13.11 0.01 5.27
CA MET A 111 -14.03 0.78 4.44
C MET A 111 -15.47 0.28 4.59
N ILE A 112 -15.70 -1.03 4.49
CA ILE A 112 -17.03 -1.65 4.70
C ILE A 112 -17.58 -1.30 6.10
N LYS A 113 -16.74 -1.42 7.14
CA LYS A 113 -17.13 -1.08 8.51
C LYS A 113 -17.50 0.39 8.66
N ARG A 114 -16.74 1.29 8.01
CA ARG A 114 -17.01 2.74 8.04
C ARG A 114 -18.31 3.09 7.32
N SER A 115 -18.57 2.51 6.14
CA SER A 115 -19.80 2.72 5.39
C SER A 115 -21.03 2.23 6.16
N ARG A 116 -20.95 1.04 6.78
CA ARG A 116 -22.04 0.53 7.65
C ARG A 116 -22.33 1.47 8.82
N ASN A 117 -21.29 1.97 9.48
CA ASN A 117 -21.46 2.90 10.60
C ASN A 117 -22.06 4.25 10.18
N GLN A 118 -21.78 4.72 8.97
CA GLN A 118 -22.39 5.94 8.44
C GLN A 118 -23.87 5.74 8.10
N ALA A 119 -24.24 4.60 7.51
CA ALA A 119 -25.63 4.26 7.20
C ALA A 119 -26.49 4.15 8.47
N ILE A 120 -25.96 3.59 9.56
CA ILE A 120 -26.66 3.51 10.85
C ILE A 120 -26.89 4.90 11.46
N LYS A 121 -25.93 5.82 11.32
CA LYS A 121 -26.03 7.17 11.88
C LYS A 121 -26.98 8.07 11.08
N ASN A 122 -27.05 7.88 9.76
CA ASN A 122 -27.87 8.66 8.86
C ASN A 122 -28.82 7.72 8.09
N PRO A 123 -29.87 7.17 8.74
CA PRO A 123 -30.83 6.34 8.06
C PRO A 123 -31.51 7.16 6.95
N THR A 124 -31.55 6.62 5.73
CA THR A 124 -32.32 7.22 4.64
C THR A 124 -33.78 7.29 5.06
N PRO A 125 -34.45 8.46 4.93
CA PRO A 125 -35.87 8.56 5.22
C PRO A 125 -36.62 7.58 4.33
N THR A 126 -37.46 6.73 4.93
CA THR A 126 -38.34 5.84 4.19
C THR A 126 -39.28 6.69 3.34
N PRO A 127 -39.38 6.43 2.02
CA PRO A 127 -40.40 7.08 1.21
C PRO A 127 -41.77 6.69 1.77
N MET A 128 -42.56 7.70 2.18
CA MET A 128 -43.96 7.54 2.59
C MET A 128 -44.85 7.38 1.37
#